data_AF-X0TQG2-F1
#
_entry.id   AF-X0TQG2-F1
#
_cell.length_a   1.000
_cell.length_b   1.000
_cell.length_c   1.000
_cell.angle_alpha   90.00
_cell.angle_beta   90.00
_cell.angle_gamma   90.00
#
_symmetry.space_group_name_H-M   'P 1'
#
loop_
_entity.id
_entity.type
_entity.pdbx_description
1 polymer ?
#
loop_
_entity_poly.entity_id
_entity_poly.type
_entity_poly.pdbx_seq_one_letter_code
_entity_poly.pdbx_strand_id
1 'polypeptide(L)' 'EVAIARILKRTKEDYVSNALTEQAYLNNKKRFEEVDSDDIKKSYPNLNITHLIVNTQYDLPQDWHIIGMEKK' A
#
# COMPACT_ATOMS: atom_id res chain seq x y z
N GLU A 1 -10.03 -9.16 6.31
CA GLU A 1 -9.22 -8.04 5.77
C GLU A 1 -9.93 -7.45 4.55
N VAL A 2 -9.86 -6.13 4.32
CA VAL A 2 -10.64 -5.49 3.23
C VAL A 2 -10.08 -5.86 1.84
N ALA A 3 -8.75 -5.87 1.70
CA ALA A 3 -8.09 -6.16 0.43
C ALA A 3 -8.45 -7.55 -0.13
N ILE A 4 -8.45 -8.59 0.72
CA ILE A 4 -8.82 -9.93 0.28
C ILE A 4 -10.29 -10.03 -0.15
N ALA A 5 -11.19 -9.32 0.53
CA ALA A 5 -12.60 -9.29 0.14
C ALA A 5 -12.79 -8.65 -1.25
N ARG A 6 -12.05 -7.59 -1.57
CA ARG A 6 -12.04 -6.97 -2.91
C ARG A 6 -11.48 -7.93 -3.95
N ILE A 7 -10.34 -8.56 -3.65
CA ILE A 7 -9.71 -9.54 -4.55
C ILE A 7 -10.69 -10.69 -4.85
N LEU A 8 -11.39 -11.25 -3.86
CA LEU A 8 -12.33 -12.35 -4.08
C LEU A 8 -13.60 -11.95 -4.84
N LYS A 9 -14.01 -10.68 -4.81
CA LYS A 9 -15.19 -10.16 -5.52
C LYS A 9 -14.91 -9.70 -6.96
N ARG A 10 -13.64 -9.56 -7.33
CA ARG A 10 -13.22 -8.99 -8.62
C ARG A 10 -13.78 -9.78 -9.82
N THR A 11 -14.04 -9.08 -10.90
CA THR A 11 -14.35 -9.69 -12.21
C THR A 11 -13.15 -9.61 -13.14
N LYS A 12 -13.27 -10.13 -14.36
CA LYS A 12 -12.18 -10.03 -15.35
C LYS A 12 -11.97 -8.59 -15.82
N GLU A 13 -13.05 -7.81 -15.85
CA GLU A 13 -13.08 -6.41 -16.27
C GLU A 13 -12.66 -5.44 -15.15
N ASP A 14 -12.75 -5.87 -13.89
CA ASP A 14 -12.41 -5.08 -12.70
C ASP A 14 -11.13 -5.61 -12.05
N TYR A 15 -9.98 -5.19 -12.57
CA TYR A 15 -8.68 -5.61 -12.05
C TYR A 15 -8.36 -4.96 -10.69
N VAL A 16 -8.23 -5.80 -9.65
CA VAL A 16 -7.86 -5.35 -8.29
C VAL A 16 -6.43 -5.76 -7.91
N SER A 17 -6.00 -6.97 -8.28
CA SER A 17 -4.70 -7.52 -7.88
C SER A 17 -4.26 -8.67 -8.77
N ASN A 18 -2.95 -8.89 -8.83
CA ASN A 18 -2.34 -10.09 -9.41
C ASN A 18 -2.47 -11.32 -8.50
N ALA A 19 -2.78 -11.17 -7.21
CA ALA A 19 -2.96 -12.28 -6.30
C ALA A 19 -4.23 -13.06 -6.66
N LEU A 20 -4.06 -14.22 -7.31
CA LEU A 20 -5.20 -15.00 -7.81
C LEU A 20 -5.95 -15.75 -6.71
N THR A 21 -5.27 -16.07 -5.60
CA THR A 21 -5.79 -16.82 -4.45
C THR A 21 -5.52 -16.09 -3.14
N GLU A 22 -6.27 -16.43 -2.08
CA GLU A 22 -6.01 -15.96 -0.71
C GLU A 22 -4.56 -16.23 -0.28
N GLN A 23 -4.06 -17.44 -0.55
CA GLN A 23 -2.69 -17.80 -0.20
C GLN A 23 -1.65 -16.93 -0.93
N ALA A 24 -1.90 -16.60 -2.21
CA ALA A 24 -1.01 -15.70 -2.96
C ALA A 24 -0.98 -14.29 -2.36
N TYR A 25 -2.14 -13.78 -1.91
CA TYR A 25 -2.23 -12.52 -1.20
C TYR A 25 -1.43 -12.54 0.11
N LEU A 26 -1.61 -13.57 0.94
CA LEU A 26 -0.89 -13.72 2.20
C LEU A 26 0.63 -13.85 1.98
N ASN A 27 1.06 -14.53 0.91
CA ASN A 27 2.47 -14.64 0.58
C ASN A 27 3.08 -13.30 0.15
N ASN A 28 2.36 -12.50 -0.64
CA ASN A 28 2.81 -11.15 -1.02
C ASN A 28 2.89 -10.24 0.21
N LYS A 29 1.88 -10.29 1.09
CA LYS A 29 1.86 -9.51 2.33
C LYS A 29 3.05 -9.83 3.23
N LYS A 30 3.44 -11.10 3.35
CA LYS A 30 4.61 -11.52 4.14
C LYS A 30 5.96 -11.05 3.56
N ARG A 31 6.01 -10.82 2.25
CA ARG A 31 7.20 -10.34 1.53
C ARG A 31 7.21 -8.84 1.32
N PHE A 32 6.15 -8.14 1.74
CA PHE A 32 6.05 -6.70 1.57
C PHE A 32 7.10 -6.01 2.44
N GLU A 33 7.91 -5.18 1.82
CA GLU A 33 8.92 -4.36 2.48
C GLU A 33 8.37 -2.93 2.56
N GLU A 34 8.28 -2.41 3.79
CA GLU A 34 7.83 -1.04 4.02
C GLU A 34 8.85 -0.03 3.45
N VAL A 35 8.38 1.18 3.16
CA VAL A 35 9.23 2.26 2.67
C VAL A 35 10.19 2.69 3.78
N ASP A 36 11.48 2.45 3.61
CA ASP A 36 12.53 2.95 4.49
C ASP A 36 12.98 4.36 4.03
N SER A 37 12.42 5.39 4.67
CA SER A 37 12.78 6.79 4.38
C SER A 37 14.21 7.13 4.83
N ASP A 38 14.78 6.41 5.80
CA ASP A 38 16.15 6.63 6.28
C ASP A 38 17.18 6.12 5.28
N ASP A 39 16.95 4.97 4.65
CA ASP A 39 17.83 4.45 3.59
C ASP A 39 17.93 5.43 2.42
N ILE A 40 16.80 6.02 2.01
CA ILE A 40 16.77 7.03 0.95
C ILE A 40 17.54 8.29 1.37
N LYS A 41 17.36 8.78 2.61
CA LYS A 41 18.09 9.96 3.12
C LYS A 41 19.59 9.71 3.24
N LYS A 42 20.02 8.51 3.63
CA LYS A 42 21.45 8.15 3.67
C LYS A 42 22.08 8.23 2.28
N SER A 43 21.38 7.74 1.26
CA SER A 43 21.85 7.79 -0.13
C SER A 43 21.77 9.19 -0.74
N TYR A 44 20.77 10.00 -0.33
CA TYR A 44 20.52 11.35 -0.85
C TYR A 44 20.25 12.36 0.28
N PRO A 45 21.28 12.85 0.99
CA PRO A 45 21.10 13.67 2.19
C PRO A 45 20.32 14.97 1.98
N ASN A 46 20.46 15.57 0.79
CA ASN A 46 19.84 16.84 0.44
C ASN A 46 18.43 16.69 -0.16
N LEU A 47 17.93 15.46 -0.34
CA LEU A 47 16.58 15.23 -0.85
C LEU A 47 15.57 15.54 0.25
N ASN A 48 14.62 16.43 -0.03
CA ASN A 48 13.47 16.66 0.84
C ASN A 48 12.44 15.56 0.57
N ILE A 49 12.04 14.83 1.61
CA ILE A 49 11.11 13.70 1.52
C ILE A 49 9.89 14.00 2.38
N THR A 50 8.70 13.78 1.83
CA THR A 50 7.45 13.73 2.60
C THR A 50 6.83 12.35 2.40
N HIS A 51 6.80 11.55 3.46
CA HIS A 51 6.21 10.22 3.47
C HIS A 51 4.81 10.29 4.12
N LEU A 52 3.79 9.87 3.37
CA LEU A 52 2.40 9.84 3.81
C LEU A 52 1.91 8.41 3.90
N ILE A 53 1.34 8.04 5.04
CA ILE A 53 0.62 6.77 5.22
C ILE A 53 -0.86 7.08 5.10
N VAL A 54 -1.52 6.46 4.14
CA VAL A 54 -2.94 6.72 3.80
C VAL A 54 -3.76 5.47 4.07
N ASN A 55 -4.88 5.64 4.76
CA ASN A 55 -5.86 4.58 4.93
C ASN A 55 -6.74 4.46 3.68
N THR A 56 -6.62 3.35 2.96
CA THR A 56 -7.34 3.07 1.70
C THR A 56 -8.37 1.94 1.85
N GLN A 57 -8.84 1.69 3.08
CA GLN A 57 -9.84 0.65 3.36
C GLN A 57 -11.22 0.93 2.73
N TYR A 58 -11.49 2.16 2.30
CA TYR A 58 -12.73 2.54 1.61
C TYR A 58 -12.51 2.55 0.10
N ASP A 59 -13.53 2.20 -0.67
CA ASP A 59 -13.40 2.03 -2.13
C ASP A 59 -13.25 3.38 -2.85
N LEU A 60 -13.90 4.43 -2.33
CA LEU A 60 -13.90 5.73 -2.96
C LEU A 60 -12.71 6.59 -2.48
N PRO A 61 -11.96 7.22 -3.38
CA PRO A 61 -10.80 8.04 -3.02
C PRO A 61 -11.12 9.20 -2.06
N GLN A 62 -12.32 9.79 -2.15
CA GLN A 62 -12.74 10.86 -1.24
C GLN A 62 -12.86 10.43 0.23
N ASP A 63 -12.97 9.13 0.50
CA ASP A 63 -13.04 8.59 1.86
C ASP A 63 -11.64 8.23 2.42
N TRP A 64 -10.59 8.40 1.61
CA TRP A 64 -9.22 8.16 2.04
C TRP A 64 -8.72 9.30 2.91
N HIS A 65 -7.97 8.96 3.95
CA HIS A 65 -7.42 9.94 4.87
C HIS A 65 -6.01 9.55 5.30
N ILE A 66 -5.19 10.57 5.58
CA ILE A 66 -3.83 10.41 6.06
C ILE A 66 -3.88 9.93 7.51
N ILE A 67 -3.22 8.83 7.81
CA ILE A 67 -3.08 8.26 9.16
C ILE A 67 -1.66 8.39 9.71
N GLY A 68 -0.70 8.82 8.89
CA GLY A 68 0.67 9.08 9.30
C GLY A 68 1.37 10.01 8.31
N MET A 69 2.26 10.85 8.81
CA MET A 69 3.06 11.76 8.00
C MET A 69 4.44 11.93 8.62
N GLU A 70 5.47 11.82 7.79
CA GLU A 70 6.86 12.07 8.15
C GLU A 70 7.51 13.00 7.11
N LYS A 71 8.33 13.94 7.57
CA LYS A 71 9.12 14.85 6.71
C LYS A 71 10.60 14.73 7.06
N LYS A 72 11.47 14.57 6.06
CA LYS A 72 12.93 14.44 6.21
C LYS A 72 13.69 15.29 5.18
#